data_AF-A0A3P7FPX6-F1
#
_entry.id   AF-A0A3P7FPX6-F1
#
_cell.length_a   1.000
_cell.length_b   1.000
_cell.length_c   1.000
_cell.angle_alpha   90.00
_cell.angle_beta   90.00
_cell.angle_gamma   90.00
#
_symmetry.space_group_name_H-M   'P 1'
#
loop_
_entity.id
_entity.type
_entity.pdbx_description
1 polymer ?
#
loop_
_entity_poly.entity_id
_entity_poly.type
_entity_poly.pdbx_seq_one_letter_code
_entity_poly.pdbx_strand_id
1 'polypeptide(L)'
;MLHLLENLGTLSLPHRLVYNETIGVLKENEKLKAELFDLKIQLLLIKKKYPLMLDGNGNNITKKYIDAVIELSNVRNERIRLEEMCDENEKKLNEQRRKMRRERMIHKKKQRNLLKRRRKIRSKLRKIRQKLHELNDKCDKRMSPIPNKDTKTEELKLRLSLANLILEEKEQTPCETNEQTAEDEDEQEEEES
;
A
#
# COMPACT_ATOMS: atom_id res chain seq x y z
N MET A 1 17.20 75.28 -36.37
CA MET A 1 17.72 75.21 -34.98
C MET A 1 19.14 75.76 -34.86
N LEU A 2 20.06 75.46 -35.78
CA LEU A 2 21.45 75.95 -35.73
C LEU A 2 21.58 77.49 -35.77
N HIS A 3 20.83 78.21 -36.61
CA HIS A 3 20.91 79.69 -36.67
C HIS A 3 20.43 80.43 -35.41
N LEU A 4 19.69 79.78 -34.50
CA LEU A 4 19.29 80.43 -33.24
C LEU A 4 20.33 80.30 -32.14
N LEU A 5 21.19 79.27 -32.20
CA LEU A 5 22.24 79.04 -31.21
C LEU A 5 23.38 80.07 -31.30
N GLU A 6 23.70 80.56 -32.49
CA GLU A 6 24.73 81.60 -32.67
C GLU A 6 24.32 82.94 -32.06
N ASN A 7 23.03 83.28 -32.07
CA ASN A 7 22.54 84.54 -31.52
C ASN A 7 22.36 84.52 -29.99
N LEU A 8 22.37 83.35 -29.34
CA LEU A 8 22.23 83.26 -27.88
C LEU A 8 23.38 83.93 -27.12
N GLY A 9 24.56 84.04 -27.75
CA GLY A 9 25.73 84.70 -27.17
C GLY A 9 25.65 86.23 -27.18
N THR A 10 24.80 86.82 -28.03
CA THR A 10 24.66 88.28 -28.18
C THR A 10 23.40 88.84 -27.53
N LEU A 11 22.47 87.97 -27.09
CA LEU A 11 21.27 88.38 -26.36
C LEU A 11 21.62 88.91 -24.96
N SER A 12 21.10 90.08 -24.60
CA SER A 12 21.21 90.56 -23.21
C SER A 12 20.52 89.57 -22.24
N LEU A 13 20.96 89.55 -20.98
CA LEU A 13 20.46 88.62 -19.95
C LEU A 13 18.93 88.48 -19.92
N PRO A 14 18.13 89.56 -19.98
CA PRO A 14 16.67 89.45 -20.03
C PRO A 14 16.15 88.66 -21.24
N HIS A 15 16.71 88.89 -22.42
CA HIS A 15 16.29 88.17 -23.63
C HIS A 15 16.63 86.68 -23.55
N ARG A 16 17.79 86.32 -22.97
CA ARG A 16 18.17 84.92 -22.79
C ARG A 16 17.24 84.17 -21.83
N LEU A 17 16.79 84.83 -20.75
CA LEU A 17 15.81 84.26 -19.83
C LEU A 17 14.48 83.99 -20.54
N VAL A 18 13.93 84.99 -21.23
CA VAL A 18 12.69 84.85 -22.00
C VAL A 18 12.82 83.75 -23.06
N TYR A 19 13.95 83.67 -23.76
CA TYR A 19 14.20 82.63 -24.75
C TYR A 19 14.21 81.22 -24.12
N ASN A 20 14.92 81.03 -23.00
CA ASN A 20 14.98 79.75 -22.30
C ASN A 20 13.60 79.33 -21.75
N GLU A 21 12.84 80.27 -21.18
CA GLU A 21 11.46 80.04 -20.75
C GLU A 21 10.58 79.64 -21.94
N THR A 22 10.71 80.34 -23.07
CA THR A 22 9.96 80.02 -24.30
C THR A 22 10.26 78.61 -24.79
N ILE A 23 11.54 78.20 -24.81
CA ILE A 23 11.93 76.82 -25.14
C ILE A 23 11.33 75.82 -24.15
N GLY A 24 11.38 76.12 -22.85
CA GLY A 24 10.81 75.27 -21.80
C GLY A 24 9.32 75.03 -22.03
N VAL A 25 8.56 76.10 -22.26
CA VAL A 25 7.13 76.06 -22.57
C VAL A 25 6.84 75.28 -23.85
N LEU A 26 7.66 75.45 -24.90
CA LEU A 26 7.49 74.70 -26.16
C LEU A 26 7.70 73.19 -25.95
N LYS A 27 8.74 72.77 -25.23
CA LYS A 27 9.00 71.36 -24.91
C LYS A 27 7.89 70.76 -24.05
N GLU A 28 7.41 71.50 -23.06
CA GLU A 28 6.27 71.07 -22.23
C GLU A 28 5.00 70.94 -23.07
N ASN A 29 4.75 71.87 -23.99
CA ASN A 29 3.61 71.81 -24.91
C ASN A 29 3.66 70.57 -25.82
N GLU A 30 4.84 70.22 -26.35
CA GLU A 30 5.05 68.99 -27.12
C GLU A 30 4.77 67.73 -26.28
N LYS A 31 5.26 67.69 -25.03
CA LYS A 31 4.99 66.59 -24.09
C LYS A 31 3.50 66.44 -23.80
N LEU A 32 2.82 67.54 -23.46
CA LEU A 32 1.37 67.54 -23.16
C LEU A 32 0.54 67.14 -24.39
N LYS A 33 0.97 67.52 -25.60
CA LYS A 33 0.32 67.07 -26.85
C LYS A 33 0.44 65.56 -27.04
N ALA A 34 1.59 64.97 -26.74
CA ALA A 34 1.78 63.53 -26.80
C ALA A 34 0.91 62.80 -25.76
N GLU A 35 0.91 63.25 -24.50
CA GLU A 35 0.06 62.69 -23.44
C GLU A 35 -1.43 62.81 -23.79
N LEU A 36 -1.86 63.96 -24.34
CA LEU A 36 -3.24 64.16 -24.79
C LEU A 36 -3.62 63.21 -25.94
N PHE A 37 -2.68 62.95 -26.86
CA PHE A 37 -2.88 62.01 -27.95
C PHE A 37 -3.05 60.58 -27.43
N ASP A 38 -2.19 60.14 -26.50
CA ASP A 38 -2.29 58.82 -25.87
C ASP A 38 -3.60 58.65 -25.10
N LEU A 39 -4.01 59.66 -24.33
CA LEU A 39 -5.30 59.65 -23.63
C LEU A 39 -6.50 59.56 -24.58
N LYS A 40 -6.44 60.23 -25.74
CA LYS A 40 -7.47 60.10 -26.79
C LYS A 40 -7.55 58.68 -27.35
N ILE A 41 -6.41 58.02 -27.56
CA ILE A 41 -6.36 56.62 -27.99
C ILE A 41 -6.98 55.71 -26.91
N GLN A 42 -6.59 55.88 -25.65
CA GLN A 42 -7.15 55.10 -24.53
C GLN A 42 -8.67 55.27 -24.43
N LEU A 43 -9.15 56.51 -24.53
CA LEU A 43 -10.59 56.80 -24.52
C LEU A 43 -11.32 56.13 -25.69
N LEU A 44 -10.73 56.14 -26.89
CA LEU A 44 -11.28 55.45 -28.06
C LEU A 44 -11.39 53.93 -27.83
N LEU A 45 -10.35 53.31 -27.26
CA LEU A 45 -10.34 51.90 -26.92
C LEU A 45 -11.41 51.55 -25.88
N ILE A 46 -11.56 52.38 -24.83
CA ILE A 46 -12.60 52.19 -23.81
C ILE A 46 -13.99 52.31 -24.42
N LYS A 47 -14.25 53.33 -25.27
CA LYS A 47 -15.54 53.49 -25.96
C LYS A 47 -15.85 52.33 -26.92
N LYS A 48 -14.82 51.76 -27.55
CA LYS A 48 -14.96 50.57 -28.40
C LYS A 48 -15.30 49.32 -27.57
N LYS A 49 -14.71 49.20 -26.38
CA LYS A 49 -14.95 48.08 -25.46
C LYS A 49 -16.31 48.18 -24.78
N TYR A 50 -16.73 49.40 -24.43
CA TYR A 50 -17.98 49.70 -23.74
C TYR A 50 -18.76 50.76 -24.52
N PRO A 51 -19.52 50.36 -25.53
CA PRO A 51 -20.29 51.29 -26.34
C PRO A 51 -21.37 51.99 -25.51
N LEU A 52 -21.86 53.12 -26.01
CA LEU A 52 -23.04 53.77 -25.47
C LEU A 52 -24.22 52.80 -25.60
N MET A 53 -24.81 52.43 -24.46
CA MET A 53 -25.98 51.57 -24.41
C MET A 53 -27.21 52.38 -24.05
N LEU A 54 -28.26 52.21 -24.85
CA LEU A 54 -29.58 52.82 -24.63
C LEU A 54 -30.61 51.72 -24.35
N ASP A 55 -31.57 52.00 -23.47
CA ASP A 55 -32.72 51.12 -23.28
C ASP A 55 -33.77 51.30 -24.40
N GLY A 56 -34.88 50.56 -24.32
CA GLY A 56 -35.98 50.67 -25.27
C GLY A 56 -36.68 52.04 -25.29
N ASN A 57 -36.44 52.89 -24.29
CA ASN A 57 -36.98 54.24 -24.18
C ASN A 57 -35.95 55.32 -24.58
N GLY A 58 -34.73 54.93 -24.97
CA GLY A 58 -33.64 55.84 -25.32
C GLY A 58 -32.83 56.38 -24.12
N ASN A 59 -33.03 55.88 -22.91
CA ASN A 59 -32.25 56.31 -21.74
C ASN A 59 -30.86 55.67 -21.76
N ASN A 60 -29.84 56.42 -21.34
CA ASN A 60 -28.47 55.92 -21.23
C ASN A 60 -28.34 54.92 -20.07
N ILE A 61 -28.14 53.65 -20.42
CA ILE A 61 -27.93 52.53 -19.49
C ILE A 61 -26.48 51.99 -19.52
N THR A 62 -25.54 52.73 -20.13
CA THR A 62 -24.15 52.29 -20.31
C THR A 62 -23.49 51.86 -19.01
N LYS A 63 -23.72 52.59 -17.91
CA LYS A 63 -23.18 52.21 -16.60
C LYS A 63 -23.70 50.85 -16.14
N LYS A 64 -25.02 50.64 -16.19
CA LYS A 64 -25.64 49.35 -15.84
C LYS A 64 -25.11 48.20 -16.70
N TYR A 65 -24.89 48.47 -17.99
CA TYR A 65 -24.28 47.50 -18.89
C TYR A 65 -22.85 47.15 -18.49
N ILE A 66 -22.00 48.16 -18.21
CA ILE A 66 -20.62 47.94 -17.77
C ILE A 66 -20.59 47.13 -16.47
N ASP A 67 -21.41 47.51 -15.50
CA ASP A 67 -21.51 46.82 -14.21
C ASP A 67 -21.91 45.35 -14.40
N ALA A 68 -22.92 45.08 -15.24
CA ALA A 68 -23.36 43.72 -15.57
C ALA A 68 -22.28 42.91 -16.31
N VAL A 69 -21.50 43.54 -17.21
CA VAL A 69 -20.39 42.87 -17.90
C VAL A 69 -19.28 42.48 -16.91
N ILE A 70 -18.96 43.35 -15.95
CA ILE A 70 -17.98 43.07 -14.90
C ILE A 70 -18.48 41.92 -14.00
N GLU A 71 -19.73 41.99 -13.55
CA GLU A 71 -20.36 40.95 -12.74
C GLU A 71 -20.36 39.60 -13.47
N LEU A 72 -20.76 39.57 -14.74
CA LEU A 72 -20.74 38.36 -15.57
C LEU A 72 -19.32 37.78 -15.71
N SER A 73 -18.32 38.64 -15.88
CA SER A 73 -16.92 38.23 -15.94
C SER A 73 -16.47 37.58 -14.62
N ASN A 74 -16.86 38.16 -13.48
CA ASN A 74 -16.52 37.63 -12.16
C ASN A 74 -17.19 36.26 -11.93
N VAL A 75 -18.48 36.13 -12.24
CA VAL A 75 -19.21 34.86 -12.14
C VAL A 75 -18.60 33.80 -13.06
N ARG A 76 -18.19 34.17 -14.27
CA ARG A 76 -17.53 33.25 -15.21
C ARG A 76 -16.19 32.75 -14.66
N ASN A 77 -15.39 33.65 -14.08
CA ASN A 77 -14.12 33.29 -13.45
C ASN A 77 -14.34 32.36 -12.25
N GLU A 78 -15.33 32.64 -11.43
CA GLU A 78 -15.68 31.79 -10.29
C GLU A 78 -16.17 30.40 -10.73
N ARG A 79 -16.97 30.34 -11.80
CA ARG A 79 -17.39 29.06 -12.40
C ARG A 79 -16.19 28.22 -12.82
N ILE A 80 -15.23 28.81 -13.55
CA ILE A 80 -14.01 28.11 -14.00
C ILE A 80 -13.22 27.59 -12.78
N ARG A 81 -13.04 28.42 -11.75
CA ARG A 81 -12.36 28.03 -10.51
C ARG A 81 -13.04 26.83 -9.83
N LEU A 82 -14.36 26.84 -9.75
CA LEU A 82 -15.14 25.75 -9.15
C LEU A 82 -15.11 24.48 -10.00
N GLU A 83 -15.14 24.59 -11.32
CA GLU A 83 -14.97 23.47 -12.25
C GLU A 83 -13.61 22.80 -12.04
N GLU A 84 -12.52 23.57 -11.97
CA GLU A 84 -11.17 23.06 -11.69
C GLU A 84 -11.10 22.34 -10.33
N MET A 85 -11.69 22.92 -9.27
CA MET A 85 -11.77 22.29 -7.96
C MET A 85 -12.55 20.96 -7.98
N CYS A 86 -13.64 20.89 -8.73
CA CYS A 86 -14.43 19.68 -8.92
C CYS A 86 -13.61 18.59 -9.61
N ASP A 87 -12.92 18.92 -10.70
CA ASP A 87 -12.06 18.00 -11.44
C ASP A 87 -10.92 17.44 -10.58
N GLU A 88 -10.28 18.28 -9.77
CA GLU A 88 -9.25 17.86 -8.82
C GLU A 88 -9.79 16.91 -7.75
N ASN A 89 -10.95 17.23 -7.19
CA ASN A 89 -11.60 16.39 -6.18
C ASN A 89 -12.03 15.05 -6.76
N GLU A 90 -12.54 15.02 -7.99
CA GLU A 90 -12.88 13.79 -8.69
C GLU A 90 -11.64 12.91 -8.93
N LYS A 91 -10.52 13.50 -9.37
CA LYS A 91 -9.23 12.80 -9.53
C LYS A 91 -8.78 12.17 -8.20
N LYS A 92 -8.81 12.93 -7.09
CA LYS A 92 -8.46 12.44 -5.75
C LYS A 92 -9.38 11.29 -5.30
N LEU A 93 -10.69 11.43 -5.49
CA LEU A 93 -11.67 10.41 -5.14
C LEU A 93 -11.46 9.11 -5.95
N ASN A 94 -11.18 9.25 -7.24
CA ASN A 94 -10.90 8.11 -8.12
C ASN A 94 -9.61 7.39 -7.72
N GLU A 95 -8.57 8.11 -7.30
CA GLU A 95 -7.34 7.50 -6.81
C GLU A 95 -7.55 6.75 -5.49
N GLN A 96 -8.32 7.32 -4.55
CA GLN A 96 -8.70 6.63 -3.31
C GLN A 96 -9.52 5.36 -3.59
N ARG A 97 -10.48 5.42 -4.53
CA ARG A 97 -11.26 4.24 -4.97
C ARG A 97 -10.34 3.16 -5.54
N ARG A 98 -9.33 3.52 -6.34
CA ARG A 98 -8.33 2.58 -6.88
C ARG A 98 -7.50 1.94 -5.77
N LYS A 99 -6.99 2.74 -4.83
CA LYS A 99 -6.23 2.26 -3.66
C LYS A 99 -7.05 1.25 -2.84
N MET A 100 -8.30 1.61 -2.51
CA MET A 100 -9.21 0.73 -1.76
C MET A 100 -9.51 -0.57 -2.50
N ARG A 101 -9.70 -0.53 -3.83
CA ARG A 101 -9.87 -1.75 -4.65
C ARG A 101 -8.65 -2.67 -4.56
N ARG A 102 -7.43 -2.11 -4.65
CA ARG A 102 -6.18 -2.88 -4.52
C ARG A 102 -6.05 -3.51 -3.13
N GLU A 103 -6.30 -2.76 -2.07
CA GLU A 103 -6.26 -3.25 -0.69
C GLU A 103 -7.27 -4.38 -0.46
N ARG A 104 -8.52 -4.23 -0.94
CA ARG A 104 -9.54 -5.28 -0.89
C ARG A 104 -9.09 -6.56 -1.61
N MET A 105 -8.44 -6.44 -2.77
CA MET A 105 -7.91 -7.58 -3.50
C MET A 105 -6.78 -8.29 -2.74
N ILE A 106 -5.86 -7.54 -2.15
CA ILE A 106 -4.79 -8.08 -1.31
C ILE A 106 -5.39 -8.80 -0.09
N HIS A 107 -6.36 -8.19 0.58
CA HIS A 107 -7.03 -8.78 1.74
C HIS A 107 -7.74 -10.09 1.37
N LYS A 108 -8.51 -10.11 0.28
CA LYS A 108 -9.15 -11.34 -0.24
C LYS A 108 -8.12 -12.43 -0.56
N LYS A 109 -6.96 -12.08 -1.16
CA LYS A 109 -5.87 -13.03 -1.45
C LYS A 109 -5.28 -13.61 -0.15
N LYS A 110 -5.01 -12.76 0.86
CA LYS A 110 -4.55 -13.20 2.19
C LYS A 110 -5.56 -14.15 2.84
N GLN A 111 -6.85 -13.81 2.82
CA GLN A 111 -7.92 -14.64 3.38
C GLN A 111 -8.02 -16.01 2.69
N ARG A 112 -7.95 -16.05 1.35
CA ARG A 112 -7.91 -17.31 0.58
C ARG A 112 -6.70 -18.17 0.96
N ASN A 113 -5.53 -17.58 1.13
CA ASN A 113 -4.32 -18.29 1.55
C ASN A 113 -4.43 -18.85 2.97
N LEU A 114 -4.99 -18.09 3.92
CA LEU A 114 -5.26 -18.56 5.27
C LEU A 114 -6.25 -19.72 5.29
N LEU A 115 -7.31 -19.67 4.49
CA LEU A 115 -8.26 -20.78 4.34
C LEU A 115 -7.59 -22.05 3.80
N LYS A 116 -6.70 -21.92 2.79
CA LYS A 116 -5.91 -23.05 2.28
C LYS A 116 -5.00 -23.64 3.36
N ARG A 117 -4.27 -22.80 4.12
CA ARG A 117 -3.41 -23.24 5.24
C ARG A 117 -4.23 -23.95 6.31
N ARG A 118 -5.38 -23.40 6.70
CA ARG A 118 -6.31 -24.01 7.66
C ARG A 118 -6.78 -25.39 7.22
N ARG A 119 -7.14 -25.56 5.94
CA ARG A 119 -7.52 -26.86 5.36
C ARG A 119 -6.37 -27.87 5.44
N LYS A 120 -5.14 -27.46 5.09
CA LYS A 120 -3.93 -28.31 5.20
C LYS A 120 -3.65 -28.76 6.63
N ILE A 121 -3.80 -27.87 7.61
CA ILE A 121 -3.60 -28.21 9.03
C ILE A 121 -4.67 -29.19 9.49
N ARG A 122 -5.95 -28.95 9.14
CA ARG A 122 -7.05 -29.88 9.47
C ARG A 122 -6.85 -31.27 8.88
N SER A 123 -6.34 -31.38 7.65
CA SER A 123 -6.07 -32.69 7.04
C SER A 123 -4.90 -33.41 7.71
N LYS A 124 -3.81 -32.69 8.07
CA LYS A 124 -2.71 -33.25 8.88
C LYS A 124 -3.21 -33.74 10.25
N LEU A 125 -4.02 -32.93 10.94
CA LEU A 125 -4.60 -33.30 12.23
C LEU A 125 -5.48 -34.55 12.13
N ARG A 126 -6.30 -34.67 11.08
CA ARG A 126 -7.12 -35.87 10.82
C ARG A 126 -6.24 -37.12 10.65
N LYS A 127 -5.17 -37.02 9.86
CA LYS A 127 -4.22 -38.13 9.65
C LYS A 127 -3.52 -38.55 10.95
N ILE A 128 -3.12 -37.59 11.78
CA ILE A 128 -2.49 -37.88 13.08
C ILE A 128 -3.48 -38.57 14.02
N ARG A 129 -4.73 -38.09 14.08
CA ARG A 129 -5.78 -38.74 14.90
C ARG A 129 -6.06 -40.18 14.45
N GLN A 130 -6.13 -40.43 13.14
CA GLN A 130 -6.29 -41.78 12.61
C GLN A 130 -5.12 -42.70 13.04
N LYS A 131 -3.88 -42.24 12.88
CA LYS A 131 -2.70 -42.99 13.35
C LYS A 131 -2.72 -43.26 14.86
N LEU A 132 -3.19 -42.30 15.65
CA LEU A 132 -3.31 -42.47 17.10
C LEU A 132 -4.36 -43.52 17.46
N HIS A 133 -5.52 -43.51 16.79
CA HIS A 133 -6.54 -44.56 16.94
C HIS A 133 -6.00 -45.93 16.53
N GLU A 134 -5.35 -46.05 15.37
CA GLU A 134 -4.73 -47.32 14.92
C GLU A 134 -3.66 -47.83 15.90
N LEU A 135 -2.89 -46.94 16.53
CA LEU A 135 -1.89 -47.31 17.53
C LEU A 135 -2.57 -47.78 18.81
N ASN A 136 -3.63 -47.09 19.26
CA ASN A 136 -4.39 -47.48 20.45
C ASN A 136 -5.04 -48.84 20.27
N ASP A 137 -5.67 -49.10 19.12
CA ASP A 137 -6.26 -50.40 18.79
C ASP A 137 -5.21 -51.53 18.77
N LYS A 138 -3.96 -51.23 18.36
CA LYS A 138 -2.84 -52.18 18.42
C LYS A 138 -2.37 -52.42 19.85
N CYS A 139 -2.35 -51.39 20.68
CA CYS A 139 -2.03 -51.50 22.11
C CYS A 139 -3.10 -52.35 22.82
N ASP A 140 -4.38 -52.10 22.58
CA ASP A 140 -5.49 -52.85 23.17
C ASP A 140 -5.45 -54.33 22.75
N LYS A 141 -5.04 -54.64 21.51
CA LYS A 141 -4.85 -56.03 21.03
C LYS A 141 -3.60 -56.72 21.59
N ARG A 142 -2.53 -55.96 21.88
CA ARG A 142 -1.27 -56.50 22.43
C ARG A 142 -1.27 -56.60 23.95
N MET A 143 -2.15 -55.86 24.61
CA MET A 143 -2.44 -56.06 26.03
C MET A 143 -3.27 -57.33 26.18
N SER A 144 -2.61 -58.49 26.06
CA SER A 144 -3.11 -59.72 26.67
C SER A 144 -3.42 -59.43 28.14
N PRO A 145 -4.44 -60.07 28.74
CA PRO A 145 -4.77 -59.83 30.13
C PRO A 145 -3.49 -60.04 30.95
N ILE A 146 -3.07 -59.00 31.70
CA ILE A 146 -1.97 -59.12 32.64
C ILE A 146 -2.26 -60.38 33.45
N PRO A 147 -1.39 -61.41 33.42
CA PRO A 147 -1.65 -62.63 34.16
C PRO A 147 -1.83 -62.22 35.61
N ASN A 148 -3.03 -62.49 36.15
CA ASN A 148 -3.36 -62.19 37.52
C ASN A 148 -2.28 -62.82 38.41
N LYS A 149 -1.95 -62.20 39.55
CA LYS A 149 -0.87 -62.68 40.44
C LYS A 149 -1.04 -64.18 40.78
N ASP A 150 -2.28 -64.66 40.77
CA ASP A 150 -2.66 -66.04 41.01
C ASP A 150 -2.14 -67.01 39.94
N THR A 151 -2.22 -66.70 38.64
CA THR A 151 -1.75 -67.61 37.58
C THR A 151 -0.22 -67.76 37.59
N LYS A 152 0.50 -66.68 37.89
CA LYS A 152 1.96 -66.74 38.02
C LYS A 152 2.40 -67.52 39.26
N THR A 153 1.60 -67.46 40.32
CA THR A 153 1.85 -68.21 41.56
C THR A 153 1.63 -69.70 41.35
N GLU A 154 0.56 -70.10 40.65
CA GLU A 154 0.30 -71.50 40.32
C GLU A 154 1.36 -72.07 39.35
N GLU A 155 1.81 -71.29 38.36
CA GLU A 155 2.89 -71.72 37.47
C GLU A 155 4.20 -71.98 38.25
N LEU A 156 4.55 -71.10 39.20
CA LEU A 156 5.74 -71.28 40.03
C LEU A 156 5.62 -72.50 40.95
N LYS A 157 4.43 -72.77 41.51
CA LYS A 157 4.18 -74.00 42.29
C LYS A 157 4.37 -75.25 41.45
N LEU A 158 3.81 -75.29 40.23
CA LEU A 158 3.96 -76.42 39.32
C LEU A 158 5.43 -76.66 38.93
N ARG A 159 6.18 -75.59 38.64
CA ARG A 159 7.63 -75.67 38.35
C ARG A 159 8.42 -76.20 39.55
N LEU A 160 8.08 -75.79 40.77
CA LEU A 160 8.71 -76.28 41.99
C LEU A 160 8.41 -77.77 42.21
N SER A 161 7.16 -78.19 42.03
CA SER A 161 6.78 -79.62 42.10
C SER A 161 7.53 -80.48 41.08
N LEU A 162 7.68 -79.99 39.84
CA LEU A 162 8.42 -80.72 38.80
C LEU A 162 9.91 -80.85 39.15
N ALA A 163 10.53 -79.80 39.67
CA ALA A 163 11.93 -79.83 40.10
C ALA A 163 12.17 -80.83 41.23
N ASN A 164 11.24 -80.93 42.18
CA ASN A 164 11.31 -81.92 43.27
C ASN A 164 11.20 -83.36 42.74
N LEU A 165 10.29 -83.63 41.80
CA LEU A 165 10.16 -84.94 41.14
C LEU A 165 11.45 -85.38 40.43
N ILE A 166 12.10 -84.46 39.71
CA ILE A 166 13.38 -84.72 39.03
C ILE A 166 14.51 -85.01 40.03
N LEU A 167 14.47 -84.38 41.21
CA LEU A 167 15.45 -84.65 42.27
C LEU A 167 15.20 -86.01 42.93
N GLU A 168 13.94 -86.37 43.19
CA GLU A 168 13.57 -87.68 43.75
C GLU A 168 13.93 -88.85 42.81
N GLU A 169 13.82 -88.67 41.48
CA GLU A 169 14.27 -89.67 40.49
C GLU A 169 15.80 -89.83 40.45
N LYS A 170 16.57 -88.76 40.74
CA LYS A 170 18.03 -88.81 40.73
C LYS A 170 18.65 -89.39 42.01
N GLU A 171 17.92 -89.43 43.12
CA GLU A 171 18.42 -90.02 44.38
C GLU A 171 18.24 -91.55 44.45
N GLN A 172 17.64 -92.20 43.45
CA GLN A 172 17.41 -93.66 43.41
C GLN A 172 18.27 -94.47 42.43
N THR A 173 19.30 -93.87 41.83
CA THR A 173 20.27 -94.60 40.96
C THR A 173 21.68 -94.59 41.55
N PRO A 174 22.25 -95.73 41.95
CA PRO A 174 23.66 -95.82 42.34
C PRO A 174 24.55 -95.85 41.10
N CYS A 175 25.55 -94.98 41.09
CA CYS A 175 26.67 -94.98 40.14
C CYS A 175 27.41 -96.32 40.13
N GLU A 176 27.64 -96.93 38.97
CA GLU A 176 28.90 -97.62 38.68
C GLU A 176 29.26 -97.55 37.18
N THR A 177 30.50 -97.09 36.92
CA THR A 177 31.40 -97.41 35.78
C THR A 177 30.99 -96.99 34.36
N ASN A 178 31.86 -96.55 33.46
CA ASN A 178 33.24 -96.04 33.43
C ASN A 178 33.49 -95.61 31.97
N GLU A 179 34.46 -94.72 31.76
CA GLU A 179 35.32 -94.64 30.55
C GLU A 179 34.72 -94.27 29.17
N GLN A 180 35.14 -93.11 28.67
CA GLN A 180 35.79 -92.82 27.36
C GLN A 180 35.38 -91.41 26.86
N THR A 181 36.27 -90.41 26.96
CA THR A 181 37.16 -89.89 25.88
C THR A 181 36.43 -89.54 24.60
N ALA A 182 36.68 -88.45 23.90
CA ALA A 182 37.43 -87.19 24.03
C ALA A 182 37.18 -86.50 22.66
N GLU A 183 37.43 -85.18 22.57
CA GLU A 183 37.71 -84.48 21.28
C GLU A 183 36.49 -84.32 20.34
N ASP A 184 36.26 -83.25 19.57
CA ASP A 184 36.87 -81.94 19.38
C ASP A 184 35.90 -81.13 18.46
N GLU A 185 36.15 -79.82 18.33
CA GLU A 185 35.77 -78.87 17.26
C GLU A 185 34.28 -78.50 17.10
N ASP A 186 33.86 -77.23 17.29
CA ASP A 186 34.11 -76.00 16.53
C ASP A 186 33.39 -75.88 15.16
N GLU A 187 32.85 -74.67 14.97
CA GLU A 187 32.51 -73.98 13.71
C GLU A 187 31.20 -74.36 12.95
N GLN A 188 30.21 -73.43 12.91
CA GLN A 188 29.94 -72.40 11.86
C GLN A 188 29.31 -73.02 10.59
N GLU A 189 28.16 -72.60 10.07
CA GLU A 189 27.86 -71.40 9.26
C GLU A 189 26.34 -71.45 8.93
N GLU A 190 25.59 -70.34 8.99
CA GLU A 190 25.06 -69.57 7.82
C GLU A 190 24.19 -70.41 6.85
N GLU A 191 22.94 -70.07 6.54
CA GLU A 191 22.47 -69.15 5.48
C GLU A 191 20.91 -69.30 5.47
N GLU A 192 20.05 -68.32 5.20
CA GLU A 192 19.89 -67.55 3.97
C GLU A 192 18.84 -66.43 4.23
N SER A 193 19.14 -65.20 3.78
CA SER A 193 18.21 -64.11 3.37
C SER A 193 17.16 -63.51 4.33
#